data_AF-R2VHE1-F1
#
_entry.id   AF-R2VHE1-F1
#
_cell.length_a   1.000
_cell.length_b   1.000
_cell.length_c   1.000
_cell.angle_alpha   90.00
_cell.angle_beta   90.00
_cell.angle_gamma   90.00
#
_symmetry.space_group_name_H-M   'P 1'
#
loop_
_entity.id
_entity.type
_entity.pdbx_description
1 polymer ?
#
loop_
_entity_poly.entity_id
_entity_poly.type
_entity_poly.pdbx_seq_one_letter_code
_entity_poly.pdbx_strand_id
1 'polypeptide(L)'
;MIWEFITRKKCQRQLQLLEWIQYSRYSVTELAEKMTVSRKTISRDIEELRQKNFLIKEKIWQINWQSEPNYLGLCRKLIRADPRFQLFRGYLWNDGDTKSSYSKLRRLNKQILHLNISVNHRSGEVAGEPALIVLLQLRYLRDFYSFEEQEMYDQLAHYYLNRSLPSIEKAAFFAGEQLEDFRSQFGVESPLAEYFYFDYLRHHFDNYLDLYRSHQQQRSSLYQEVQEACAIIEEVFIEESGTTEELLAAKLFDLFLGVYQGLPLTLFNLKWRGDTVSDHFFIIAKEFKRRLPFLTNCQLDELAFALKEIFSSVHSASLTLTPNLKSSLLIQERYQAYNTSPRGN
;
A
#
# COMPACT_ATOMS: atom_id res chain seq x y z
N MET A 1 2.07 -7.40 -1.05
CA MET A 1 1.33 -6.81 -2.20
C MET A 1 -0.10 -6.54 -1.77
N ILE A 2 -0.75 -5.46 -2.25
CA ILE A 2 -2.13 -5.12 -1.86
C ILE A 2 -3.14 -6.28 -2.06
N TRP A 3 -2.90 -7.10 -3.09
CA TRP A 3 -3.76 -8.22 -3.45
C TRP A 3 -3.87 -9.31 -2.39
N GLU A 4 -2.85 -9.46 -1.55
CA GLU A 4 -2.85 -10.44 -0.45
C GLU A 4 -4.05 -10.20 0.48
N PHE A 5 -4.40 -8.94 0.71
CA PHE A 5 -5.53 -8.55 1.55
C PHE A 5 -6.86 -9.09 1.03
N ILE A 6 -7.00 -9.30 -0.28
CA ILE A 6 -8.25 -9.76 -0.91
C ILE A 6 -8.33 -11.29 -0.91
N THR A 7 -7.23 -12.01 -0.68
CA THR A 7 -7.20 -13.48 -0.75
C THR A 7 -7.82 -14.16 0.48
N ARG A 8 -7.97 -15.49 0.43
CA ARG A 8 -8.34 -16.30 1.61
C ARG A 8 -7.16 -16.40 2.59
N LYS A 9 -7.47 -16.56 3.89
CA LYS A 9 -6.48 -16.79 4.98
C LYS A 9 -5.42 -17.86 4.67
N LYS A 10 -5.78 -18.88 3.88
CA LYS A 10 -4.84 -19.91 3.43
C LYS A 10 -3.78 -19.36 2.47
N CYS A 11 -4.18 -18.57 1.48
CA CYS A 11 -3.26 -17.93 0.55
C CYS A 11 -2.35 -16.93 1.29
N GLN A 12 -2.92 -16.10 2.16
CA GLN A 12 -2.17 -15.18 3.03
C GLN A 12 -1.09 -15.92 3.84
N ARG A 13 -1.47 -17.03 4.48
CA ARG A 13 -0.51 -17.85 5.23
C ARG A 13 0.55 -18.51 4.34
N GLN A 14 0.20 -18.94 3.13
CA GLN A 14 1.17 -19.48 2.18
C GLN A 14 2.15 -18.39 1.69
N LEU A 15 1.69 -17.16 1.47
CA LEU A 15 2.54 -16.01 1.13
C LEU A 15 3.49 -15.66 2.28
N GLN A 16 2.97 -15.56 3.50
CA GLN A 16 3.80 -15.32 4.70
C GLN A 16 4.82 -16.45 4.92
N LEU A 17 4.46 -17.71 4.64
CA LEU A 17 5.40 -18.83 4.69
C LEU A 17 6.53 -18.68 3.67
N LEU A 18 6.20 -18.28 2.44
CA LEU A 18 7.21 -18.01 1.40
C LEU A 18 8.11 -16.83 1.78
N GLU A 19 7.56 -15.78 2.40
CA GLU A 19 8.33 -14.63 2.89
C GLU A 19 9.38 -15.08 3.91
N TRP A 20 9.03 -15.93 4.87
CA TRP A 20 10.01 -16.50 5.80
C TRP A 20 11.07 -17.32 5.06
N ILE A 21 10.65 -18.24 4.19
CA ILE A 21 11.56 -19.17 3.51
C ILE A 21 12.45 -18.47 2.46
N GLN A 22 12.06 -17.28 1.99
CA GLN A 22 12.84 -16.49 1.05
C GLN A 22 14.20 -16.09 1.63
N TYR A 23 14.24 -15.67 2.88
CA TYR A 23 15.45 -15.12 3.51
C TYR A 23 16.26 -16.16 4.27
N SER A 24 15.65 -17.28 4.62
CA SER A 24 16.26 -18.25 5.53
C SER A 24 15.64 -19.63 5.37
N ARG A 25 16.38 -20.61 5.87
CA ARG A 25 15.96 -22.01 5.85
C ARG A 25 15.35 -22.38 7.21
N TYR A 26 14.16 -22.96 7.19
CA TYR A 26 13.42 -23.29 8.42
C TYR A 26 12.89 -24.72 8.43
N SER A 27 12.81 -25.29 9.63
CA SER A 27 12.04 -26.49 9.94
C SER A 27 10.54 -26.16 10.09
N VAL A 28 9.71 -27.21 10.06
CA VAL A 28 8.26 -27.08 10.28
C VAL A 28 7.94 -26.50 11.66
N THR A 29 8.73 -26.86 12.68
CA THR A 29 8.53 -26.41 14.07
C THR A 29 8.80 -24.92 14.20
N GLU A 30 9.93 -24.45 13.65
CA GLU A 30 10.29 -23.02 13.68
C GLU A 30 9.27 -22.15 12.93
N LEU A 31 8.80 -22.61 11.77
CA LEU A 31 7.74 -21.90 11.02
C LEU A 31 6.42 -21.84 11.79
N ALA A 32 6.05 -22.94 12.46
CA ALA A 32 4.82 -22.99 13.26
C ALA A 32 4.86 -22.00 14.43
N GLU A 33 6.01 -21.89 15.10
CA GLU A 33 6.24 -20.93 16.19
C GLU A 33 6.21 -19.49 15.68
N LYS A 34 7.01 -19.17 14.65
CA LYS A 34 7.07 -17.81 14.07
C LYS A 34 5.73 -17.31 13.54
N MET A 35 4.96 -18.20 12.91
CA MET A 35 3.67 -17.84 12.32
C MET A 35 2.50 -18.05 13.28
N THR A 36 2.73 -18.50 14.51
CA THR A 36 1.70 -18.76 15.53
C THR A 36 0.57 -19.69 15.06
N VAL A 37 0.92 -20.78 14.36
CA VAL A 37 -0.04 -21.75 13.82
C VAL A 37 0.39 -23.18 14.14
N SER A 38 -0.54 -24.14 14.06
CA SER A 38 -0.20 -25.53 14.33
C SER A 38 0.81 -26.10 13.32
N ARG A 39 1.72 -26.97 13.79
CA ARG A 39 2.64 -27.74 12.92
C ARG A 39 1.91 -28.48 11.80
N LYS A 40 0.72 -29.03 12.09
CA LYS A 40 -0.12 -29.72 11.09
C LYS A 40 -0.55 -28.78 9.95
N THR A 41 -0.88 -27.53 10.28
CA THR A 41 -1.25 -26.51 9.29
C THR A 41 -0.06 -26.19 8.39
N ILE A 42 1.12 -25.94 8.98
CA ILE A 42 2.35 -25.66 8.23
C ILE A 42 2.71 -26.83 7.30
N SER A 43 2.71 -28.07 7.81
CA SER A 43 3.00 -29.25 6.99
C SER A 43 2.07 -29.37 5.80
N ARG A 44 0.76 -29.11 5.98
CA ARG A 44 -0.21 -29.13 4.88
C ARG A 44 0.10 -28.05 3.85
N ASP A 45 0.39 -26.83 4.28
CA ASP A 45 0.66 -25.74 3.34
C ASP A 45 1.97 -25.95 2.57
N ILE A 46 3.01 -26.46 3.23
CA ILE A 46 4.28 -26.84 2.60
C ILE A 46 4.06 -27.94 1.56
N GLU A 47 3.29 -28.97 1.91
CA GLU A 47 3.01 -30.08 1.00
C GLU A 47 2.29 -29.60 -0.26
N GLU A 48 1.31 -28.71 -0.13
CA GLU A 48 0.63 -28.13 -1.28
C GLU A 48 1.54 -27.24 -2.14
N LEU A 49 2.44 -26.47 -1.52
CA LEU A 49 3.41 -25.65 -2.26
C LEU A 49 4.46 -26.53 -2.96
N ARG A 50 4.85 -27.65 -2.35
CA ARG A 50 5.72 -28.67 -2.96
C ARG A 50 5.04 -29.32 -4.17
N GLN A 51 3.77 -29.67 -4.07
CA GLN A 51 3.01 -30.25 -5.19
C GLN A 51 2.91 -29.30 -6.40
N LYS A 52 2.95 -27.99 -6.16
CA LYS A 52 3.03 -26.96 -7.22
C LYS A 52 4.46 -26.70 -7.72
N ASN A 53 5.44 -27.48 -7.25
CA ASN A 53 6.87 -27.30 -7.51
C ASN A 53 7.45 -25.96 -7.02
N PHE A 54 6.79 -25.28 -6.08
CA PHE A 54 7.26 -24.00 -5.53
C PHE A 54 8.29 -24.18 -4.41
N LEU A 55 8.22 -25.30 -3.69
CA LEU A 55 9.16 -25.66 -2.64
C LEU A 55 9.84 -26.99 -2.97
N ILE A 56 11.10 -27.10 -2.57
CA ILE A 56 11.86 -28.35 -2.57
C ILE A 56 12.34 -28.67 -1.16
N LYS A 57 12.46 -29.97 -0.87
CA LYS A 57 13.03 -30.47 0.38
C LYS A 57 14.40 -31.03 0.10
N GLU A 58 15.43 -30.30 0.53
CA GLU A 58 16.77 -30.87 0.68
C GLU A 58 16.92 -31.37 2.12
N LYS A 59 17.75 -30.71 2.94
CA LYS A 59 17.80 -30.94 4.40
C LYS A 59 16.67 -30.22 5.15
N ILE A 60 16.28 -29.06 4.61
CA ILE A 60 15.26 -28.14 5.11
C ILE A 60 14.50 -27.55 3.92
N TRP A 61 13.33 -26.96 4.18
CA TRP A 61 12.48 -26.44 3.12
C TRP A 61 13.04 -25.13 2.56
N GLN A 62 13.06 -25.03 1.23
CA GLN A 62 13.46 -23.82 0.51
C GLN A 62 12.62 -23.62 -0.76
N ILE A 63 12.57 -22.39 -1.26
CA ILE A 63 11.95 -22.08 -2.55
C ILE A 63 12.74 -22.76 -3.66
N ASN A 64 12.02 -23.36 -4.61
CA ASN A 64 12.63 -23.92 -5.81
C ASN A 64 12.99 -22.81 -6.80
N TRP A 65 14.13 -22.14 -6.57
CA TRP A 65 14.58 -21.03 -7.40
C TRP A 65 14.86 -21.42 -8.86
N GLN A 66 15.08 -22.72 -9.15
CA GLN A 66 15.20 -23.21 -10.53
C GLN A 66 13.87 -23.16 -11.26
N SER A 67 12.77 -23.50 -10.59
CA SER A 67 11.41 -23.45 -11.16
C SER A 67 10.78 -22.06 -11.06
N GLU A 68 11.14 -21.29 -10.03
CA GLU A 68 10.53 -20.02 -9.68
C GLU A 68 11.62 -18.98 -9.44
N PRO A 69 12.26 -18.46 -10.51
CA PRO A 69 13.43 -17.58 -10.37
C PRO A 69 13.09 -16.19 -9.80
N ASN A 70 11.82 -15.81 -9.80
CA ASN A 70 11.37 -14.51 -9.33
C ASN A 70 10.35 -14.68 -8.19
N TYR A 71 10.73 -14.23 -6.98
CA TYR A 71 9.89 -14.29 -5.79
C TYR A 71 8.53 -13.59 -5.97
N LEU A 72 8.52 -12.39 -6.54
CA LEU A 72 7.27 -11.66 -6.79
C LEU A 72 6.40 -12.41 -7.80
N GLY A 73 7.00 -12.99 -8.84
CA GLY A 73 6.34 -13.87 -9.81
C GLY A 73 5.64 -15.05 -9.15
N LEU A 74 6.33 -15.73 -8.21
CA LEU A 74 5.77 -16.82 -7.42
C LEU A 74 4.57 -16.35 -6.57
N CYS A 75 4.71 -15.24 -5.86
CA CYS A 75 3.62 -14.67 -5.05
C CYS A 75 2.40 -14.31 -5.93
N ARG A 76 2.63 -13.74 -7.12
CA ARG A 76 1.58 -13.43 -8.10
C ARG A 76 0.86 -14.69 -8.57
N LYS A 77 1.58 -15.80 -8.85
CA LYS A 77 0.98 -17.10 -9.21
C LYS A 77 0.05 -17.62 -8.10
N LEU A 78 0.46 -17.54 -6.83
CA LEU A 78 -0.38 -17.95 -5.70
C LEU A 78 -1.65 -17.11 -5.58
N ILE A 79 -1.52 -15.79 -5.67
CA ILE A 79 -2.65 -14.85 -5.58
C ILE A 79 -3.62 -15.07 -6.74
N ARG A 80 -3.11 -15.18 -7.98
CA ARG A 80 -3.92 -15.40 -9.18
C ARG A 80 -4.72 -16.71 -9.12
N ALA A 81 -4.21 -17.72 -8.42
CA ALA A 81 -4.89 -18.99 -8.21
C ALA A 81 -5.92 -18.95 -7.05
N ASP A 82 -5.97 -17.90 -6.22
CA ASP A 82 -6.93 -17.84 -5.13
C ASP A 82 -8.35 -17.51 -5.64
N PRO A 83 -9.36 -18.36 -5.35
CA PRO A 83 -10.73 -18.15 -5.80
C PRO A 83 -11.39 -16.86 -5.31
N ARG A 84 -10.99 -16.33 -4.14
CA ARG A 84 -11.56 -15.06 -3.64
C ARG A 84 -10.98 -13.89 -4.42
N PHE A 85 -9.68 -13.93 -4.71
CA PHE A 85 -9.04 -12.96 -5.58
C PHE A 85 -9.60 -13.02 -7.01
N GLN A 86 -9.79 -14.22 -7.57
CA GLN A 86 -10.42 -14.38 -8.89
C GLN A 86 -11.84 -13.81 -8.94
N LEU A 87 -12.63 -14.04 -7.89
CA LEU A 87 -13.96 -13.46 -7.76
C LEU A 87 -13.88 -11.93 -7.75
N PHE A 88 -13.04 -11.34 -6.90
CA PHE A 88 -12.86 -9.90 -6.83
C PHE A 88 -12.39 -9.30 -8.17
N ARG A 89 -11.41 -9.94 -8.81
CA ARG A 89 -10.90 -9.54 -10.13
C ARG A 89 -12.04 -9.47 -11.14
N GLY A 90 -12.95 -10.45 -11.18
CA GLY A 90 -14.10 -10.40 -12.09
C GLY A 90 -14.92 -9.13 -11.90
N TYR A 91 -15.27 -8.80 -10.66
CA TYR A 91 -16.01 -7.56 -10.36
C TYR A 91 -15.21 -6.27 -10.61
N LEU A 92 -13.88 -6.28 -10.43
CA LEU A 92 -13.02 -5.13 -10.69
C LEU A 92 -13.01 -4.72 -12.18
N TRP A 93 -13.23 -5.69 -13.06
CA TRP A 93 -13.28 -5.51 -14.52
C TRP A 93 -14.71 -5.60 -15.08
N ASN A 94 -15.73 -5.51 -14.20
CA ASN A 94 -17.16 -5.61 -14.53
C ASN A 94 -17.54 -6.90 -15.31
N ASP A 95 -16.77 -7.97 -15.10
CA ASP A 95 -16.98 -9.34 -15.58
C ASP A 95 -17.48 -10.24 -14.43
N GLY A 96 -18.07 -9.66 -13.39
CA GLY A 96 -18.54 -10.36 -12.21
C GLY A 96 -19.70 -11.30 -12.53
N ASP A 97 -19.57 -12.59 -12.21
CA ASP A 97 -20.65 -13.56 -12.41
C ASP A 97 -21.83 -13.26 -11.45
N THR A 98 -22.95 -12.83 -12.02
CA THR A 98 -24.23 -12.58 -11.31
C THR A 98 -24.88 -13.85 -10.76
N LYS A 99 -24.29 -15.02 -11.01
CA LYS A 99 -24.66 -16.32 -10.39
C LYS A 99 -23.79 -16.67 -9.19
N SER A 100 -22.85 -15.80 -8.80
CA SER A 100 -22.00 -16.02 -7.63
C SER A 100 -22.82 -16.13 -6.34
N SER A 101 -22.56 -17.19 -5.55
CA SER A 101 -23.26 -17.39 -4.27
C SER A 101 -23.14 -16.17 -3.36
N TYR A 102 -24.27 -15.69 -2.84
CA TYR A 102 -24.36 -14.60 -1.86
C TYR A 102 -23.40 -14.78 -0.68
N SER A 103 -23.21 -16.03 -0.21
CA SER A 103 -22.29 -16.34 0.88
C SER A 103 -20.82 -16.03 0.55
N LYS A 104 -20.40 -16.21 -0.71
CA LYS A 104 -19.04 -15.89 -1.18
C LYS A 104 -18.87 -14.38 -1.26
N LEU A 105 -19.87 -13.66 -1.78
CA LEU A 105 -19.86 -12.21 -1.91
C LEU A 105 -19.86 -11.51 -0.56
N ARG A 106 -20.69 -11.96 0.39
CA ARG A 106 -20.69 -11.43 1.76
C ARG A 106 -19.32 -11.55 2.42
N ARG A 107 -18.62 -12.67 2.20
CA ARG A 107 -17.25 -12.88 2.71
C ARG A 107 -16.22 -12.01 2.00
N LEU A 108 -16.37 -11.79 0.70
CA LEU A 108 -15.52 -10.87 -0.06
C LEU A 108 -15.72 -9.44 0.43
N ASN A 109 -16.97 -8.94 0.47
CA ASN A 109 -17.32 -7.60 0.94
C ASN A 109 -16.82 -7.33 2.36
N LYS A 110 -16.95 -8.29 3.29
CA LYS A 110 -16.37 -8.14 4.63
C LYS A 110 -14.86 -7.91 4.61
N GLN A 111 -14.14 -8.50 3.66
CA GLN A 111 -12.69 -8.38 3.56
C GLN A 111 -12.25 -7.07 2.88
N ILE A 112 -12.97 -6.64 1.84
CA ILE A 112 -12.64 -5.43 1.06
C ILE A 112 -13.24 -4.14 1.63
N LEU A 113 -14.15 -4.23 2.60
CA LEU A 113 -14.73 -3.07 3.29
C LEU A 113 -13.66 -2.15 3.92
N HIS A 114 -12.53 -2.71 4.34
CA HIS A 114 -11.38 -1.94 4.86
C HIS A 114 -10.73 -1.04 3.81
N LEU A 115 -10.92 -1.36 2.53
CA LEU A 115 -10.54 -0.50 1.41
C LEU A 115 -11.68 0.46 1.03
N ASN A 116 -12.71 0.62 1.87
CA ASN A 116 -13.89 1.46 1.58
C ASN A 116 -14.57 1.15 0.24
N ILE A 117 -14.51 -0.12 -0.19
CA ILE A 117 -15.16 -0.62 -1.42
C ILE A 117 -16.04 -1.82 -1.10
N SER A 118 -16.97 -2.09 -1.99
CA SER A 118 -17.82 -3.27 -1.95
C SER A 118 -18.11 -3.78 -3.35
N VAL A 119 -18.37 -5.06 -3.49
CA VAL A 119 -18.88 -5.64 -4.72
C VAL A 119 -20.40 -5.56 -4.71
N ASN A 120 -20.97 -5.00 -5.77
CA ASN A 120 -22.40 -4.96 -6.01
C ASN A 120 -22.83 -6.12 -6.91
N HIS A 121 -23.59 -7.05 -6.34
CA HIS A 121 -24.09 -8.22 -7.05
C HIS A 121 -25.01 -7.88 -8.23
N ARG A 122 -25.78 -6.80 -8.14
CA ARG A 122 -26.79 -6.44 -9.14
C ARG A 122 -26.17 -5.76 -10.36
N SER A 123 -25.22 -4.84 -10.15
CA SER A 123 -24.53 -4.18 -11.25
C SER A 123 -23.42 -5.06 -11.85
N GLY A 124 -22.88 -6.01 -11.08
CA GLY A 124 -21.71 -6.79 -11.53
C GLY A 124 -20.39 -6.04 -11.34
N GLU A 125 -20.38 -4.96 -10.55
CA GLU A 125 -19.27 -4.01 -10.46
C GLU A 125 -18.79 -3.83 -9.02
N VAL A 126 -17.59 -3.25 -8.87
CA VAL A 126 -17.11 -2.70 -7.60
C VAL A 126 -17.72 -1.30 -7.41
N ALA A 127 -18.29 -1.05 -6.24
CA ALA A 127 -18.79 0.24 -5.79
C ALA A 127 -17.87 0.82 -4.70
N GLY A 128 -17.58 2.12 -4.79
CA GLY A 128 -16.77 2.87 -3.83
C GLY A 128 -16.15 4.09 -4.52
N GLU A 129 -15.07 4.62 -3.94
CA GLU A 129 -14.36 5.77 -4.48
C GLU A 129 -13.79 5.47 -5.88
N PRO A 130 -14.15 6.23 -6.93
CA PRO A 130 -13.69 5.94 -8.29
C PRO A 130 -12.16 5.98 -8.44
N ALA A 131 -11.49 6.89 -7.73
CA ALA A 131 -10.02 6.99 -7.72
C ALA A 131 -9.35 5.69 -7.27
N LEU A 132 -9.89 5.07 -6.23
CA LEU A 132 -9.39 3.80 -5.72
C LEU A 132 -9.63 2.66 -6.71
N ILE A 133 -10.79 2.63 -7.38
CA ILE A 133 -11.09 1.58 -8.37
C ILE A 133 -10.09 1.63 -9.53
N VAL A 134 -9.85 2.82 -10.08
CA VAL A 134 -8.85 3.04 -11.15
C VAL A 134 -7.45 2.67 -10.67
N LEU A 135 -7.06 3.10 -9.48
CA LEU A 135 -5.76 2.74 -8.89
C LEU A 135 -5.59 1.23 -8.75
N LEU A 136 -6.63 0.51 -8.30
CA LEU A 136 -6.60 -0.95 -8.20
C LEU A 136 -6.49 -1.60 -9.60
N GLN A 137 -7.17 -1.07 -10.61
CA GLN A 137 -7.06 -1.57 -11.99
C GLN A 137 -5.64 -1.37 -12.54
N LEU A 138 -5.04 -0.18 -12.41
CA LEU A 138 -3.66 0.09 -12.81
C LEU A 138 -2.68 -0.82 -12.06
N ARG A 139 -2.84 -0.91 -10.74
CA ARG A 139 -2.02 -1.81 -9.92
C ARG A 139 -2.14 -3.26 -10.35
N TYR A 140 -3.33 -3.69 -10.79
CA TYR A 140 -3.55 -5.05 -11.25
C TYR A 140 -2.83 -5.29 -12.58
N LEU A 141 -2.92 -4.35 -13.52
CA LEU A 141 -2.18 -4.42 -14.78
C LEU A 141 -0.67 -4.49 -14.51
N ARG A 142 -0.13 -3.61 -13.67
CA ARG A 142 1.28 -3.55 -13.30
C ARG A 142 1.79 -4.81 -12.58
N ASP A 143 0.98 -5.39 -11.69
CA ASP A 143 1.40 -6.57 -10.92
C ASP A 143 1.24 -7.88 -11.70
N PHE A 144 0.33 -7.97 -12.68
CA PHE A 144 0.02 -9.26 -13.34
C PHE A 144 0.36 -9.32 -14.83
N TYR A 145 0.73 -8.19 -15.44
CA TYR A 145 1.12 -8.08 -16.84
C TYR A 145 2.50 -7.43 -16.94
N SER A 146 3.14 -7.62 -18.09
CA SER A 146 4.46 -7.06 -18.41
C SER A 146 4.30 -5.96 -19.44
N PHE A 147 3.47 -4.97 -19.11
CA PHE A 147 3.24 -3.80 -19.95
C PHE A 147 4.24 -2.70 -19.62
N GLU A 148 4.58 -1.89 -20.62
CA GLU A 148 5.18 -0.58 -20.40
C GLU A 148 4.13 0.40 -19.82
N GLU A 149 4.56 1.52 -19.23
CA GLU A 149 3.66 2.53 -18.62
C GLU A 149 2.56 2.97 -19.60
N GLN A 150 2.96 3.36 -20.82
CA GLN A 150 2.03 3.81 -21.85
C GLN A 150 1.02 2.73 -22.23
N GLU A 151 1.49 1.50 -22.47
CA GLU A 151 0.61 0.38 -22.83
C GLU A 151 -0.41 0.12 -21.72
N MET A 152 -0.01 0.19 -20.45
CA MET A 152 -0.92 0.03 -19.32
C MET A 152 -2.02 1.11 -19.33
N TYR A 153 -1.65 2.37 -19.56
CA TYR A 153 -2.59 3.49 -19.64
C TYR A 153 -3.54 3.35 -20.82
N ASP A 154 -3.05 2.93 -21.99
CA ASP A 154 -3.85 2.70 -23.18
C ASP A 154 -4.89 1.59 -22.96
N GLN A 155 -4.48 0.48 -22.33
CA GLN A 155 -5.40 -0.62 -21.99
C GLN A 155 -6.55 -0.14 -21.09
N LEU A 156 -6.23 0.69 -20.08
CA LEU A 156 -7.26 1.18 -19.16
C LEU A 156 -8.12 2.26 -19.80
N ALA A 157 -7.55 3.17 -20.59
CA ALA A 157 -8.30 4.13 -21.37
C ALA A 157 -9.28 3.44 -22.33
N HIS A 158 -8.82 2.39 -23.04
CA HIS A 158 -9.66 1.58 -23.90
C HIS A 158 -10.82 0.92 -23.15
N TYR A 159 -10.57 0.38 -21.96
CA TYR A 159 -11.60 -0.22 -21.11
C TYR A 159 -12.72 0.78 -20.74
N TYR A 160 -12.39 2.06 -20.58
CA TYR A 160 -13.34 3.11 -20.21
C TYR A 160 -14.03 3.82 -21.40
N LEU A 161 -13.68 3.53 -22.66
CA LEU A 161 -14.27 4.21 -23.84
C LEU A 161 -15.81 4.16 -23.88
N ASN A 162 -16.40 3.05 -23.42
CA ASN A 162 -17.85 2.82 -23.43
C ASN A 162 -18.45 2.76 -22.02
N ARG A 163 -17.74 3.28 -21.00
CA ARG A 163 -18.16 3.22 -19.59
C ARG A 163 -18.25 4.61 -19.00
N SER A 164 -19.01 4.74 -17.91
CA SER A 164 -19.05 5.98 -17.15
C SER A 164 -17.66 6.30 -16.62
N LEU A 165 -17.18 7.50 -16.92
CA LEU A 165 -15.91 7.96 -16.43
C LEU A 165 -16.00 8.24 -14.92
N PRO A 166 -14.97 7.87 -14.15
CA PRO A 166 -14.83 8.29 -12.78
C PRO A 166 -14.70 9.82 -12.74
N SER A 167 -15.57 10.49 -11.97
CA SER A 167 -15.50 11.95 -11.78
C SER A 167 -14.43 12.29 -10.75
N ILE A 168 -13.57 13.24 -11.06
CA ILE A 168 -12.63 13.83 -10.11
C ILE A 168 -13.31 15.07 -9.52
N GLU A 169 -14.06 14.90 -8.44
CA GLU A 169 -14.44 16.03 -7.61
C GLU A 169 -13.39 16.20 -6.50
N LYS A 170 -12.46 17.14 -6.69
CA LYS A 170 -12.07 18.20 -5.72
C LYS A 170 -10.71 18.85 -6.02
N ALA A 171 -10.78 20.11 -6.48
CA ALA A 171 -10.19 21.34 -5.93
C ALA A 171 -8.75 21.44 -5.38
N ALA A 172 -7.94 20.38 -5.23
CA ALA A 172 -6.60 20.48 -4.61
C ALA A 172 -5.43 20.18 -5.55
N PHE A 173 -5.69 19.81 -6.81
CA PHE A 173 -4.69 19.20 -7.67
C PHE A 173 -4.13 20.19 -8.69
N PHE A 174 -3.22 21.06 -8.25
CA PHE A 174 -2.41 21.85 -9.17
C PHE A 174 -1.28 20.99 -9.74
N ALA A 175 -1.62 20.16 -10.72
CA ALA A 175 -0.64 19.43 -11.51
C ALA A 175 -0.26 20.16 -12.81
N GLY A 176 -0.97 21.25 -13.16
CA GLY A 176 -0.69 22.20 -14.25
C GLY A 176 0.30 21.73 -15.33
N GLU A 177 1.50 22.31 -15.33
CA GLU A 177 2.56 22.01 -16.30
C GLU A 177 3.04 20.55 -16.20
N GLN A 178 3.19 20.00 -14.99
CA GLN A 178 3.67 18.63 -14.80
C GLN A 178 2.72 17.56 -15.38
N LEU A 179 1.41 17.81 -15.34
CA LEU A 179 0.41 16.92 -15.94
C LEU A 179 0.45 16.99 -17.46
N GLU A 180 0.64 18.19 -18.03
CA GLU A 180 0.76 18.34 -19.49
C GLU A 180 2.07 17.75 -20.02
N ASP A 181 3.16 17.87 -19.26
CA ASP A 181 4.42 17.18 -19.55
C ASP A 181 4.23 15.66 -19.52
N PHE A 182 3.55 15.14 -18.50
CA PHE A 182 3.19 13.72 -18.41
C PHE A 182 2.32 13.26 -19.60
N ARG A 183 1.29 14.03 -19.96
CA ARG A 183 0.42 13.74 -21.11
C ARG A 183 1.22 13.67 -22.40
N SER A 184 2.12 14.63 -22.61
CA SER A 184 2.98 14.71 -23.78
C SER A 184 3.98 13.56 -23.84
N GLN A 185 4.57 13.21 -22.69
CA GLN A 185 5.55 12.13 -22.57
C GLN A 185 4.95 10.76 -22.90
N PHE A 186 3.73 10.48 -22.43
CA PHE A 186 3.10 9.16 -22.57
C PHE A 186 1.98 9.11 -23.62
N GLY A 187 1.71 10.22 -24.32
CA GLY A 187 0.63 10.29 -25.33
C GLY A 187 -0.77 10.08 -24.76
N VAL A 188 -1.01 10.49 -23.50
CA VAL A 188 -2.27 10.23 -22.80
C VAL A 188 -3.27 11.35 -23.08
N GLU A 189 -4.21 11.11 -23.99
CA GLU A 189 -5.35 12.02 -24.26
C GLU A 189 -6.61 11.65 -23.46
N SER A 190 -6.55 10.58 -22.67
CA SER A 190 -7.68 10.06 -21.92
C SER A 190 -8.17 11.04 -20.84
N PRO A 191 -9.48 11.13 -20.58
CA PRO A 191 -10.03 11.81 -19.40
C PRO A 191 -9.52 11.24 -18.06
N LEU A 192 -8.88 10.06 -18.08
CA LEU A 192 -8.24 9.44 -16.93
C LEU A 192 -6.79 9.92 -16.68
N ALA A 193 -6.27 10.86 -17.48
CA ALA A 193 -4.87 11.29 -17.41
C ALA A 193 -4.42 11.67 -16.00
N GLU A 194 -5.28 12.33 -15.22
CA GLU A 194 -4.98 12.69 -13.84
C GLU A 194 -4.74 11.45 -12.97
N TYR A 195 -5.58 10.42 -13.09
CA TYR A 195 -5.37 9.16 -12.36
C TYR A 195 -4.07 8.47 -12.75
N PHE A 196 -3.72 8.52 -14.05
CA PHE A 196 -2.50 7.91 -14.56
C PHE A 196 -1.27 8.64 -14.05
N TYR A 197 -1.30 9.98 -14.06
CA TYR A 197 -0.25 10.81 -13.50
C TYR A 197 -0.06 10.52 -12.00
N PHE A 198 -1.13 10.37 -11.22
CA PHE A 198 -0.99 10.03 -9.81
C PHE A 198 -0.47 8.62 -9.56
N ASP A 199 -0.82 7.64 -10.40
CA ASP A 199 -0.18 6.32 -10.35
C ASP A 199 1.31 6.41 -10.68
N TYR A 200 1.67 7.21 -11.69
CA TYR A 200 3.05 7.47 -12.08
C TYR A 200 3.86 8.08 -10.94
N LEU A 201 3.36 9.12 -10.28
CA LEU A 201 4.06 9.77 -9.16
C LEU A 201 4.41 8.80 -8.02
N ARG A 202 3.57 7.80 -7.73
CA ARG A 202 3.82 6.80 -6.69
C ARG A 202 5.01 5.88 -6.98
N HIS A 203 5.47 5.86 -8.23
CA HIS A 203 6.59 5.04 -8.69
C HIS A 203 7.82 5.86 -9.06
N HIS A 204 7.69 7.18 -9.17
CA HIS A 204 8.75 8.10 -9.59
C HIS A 204 8.96 9.20 -8.55
N PHE A 205 9.82 8.91 -7.57
CA PHE A 205 10.07 9.77 -6.40
C PHE A 205 10.52 11.19 -6.78
N ASP A 206 11.35 11.35 -7.81
CA ASP A 206 11.85 12.66 -8.24
C ASP A 206 10.70 13.57 -8.71
N ASN A 207 9.82 13.04 -9.56
CA ASN A 207 8.64 13.77 -10.05
C ASN A 207 7.67 14.12 -8.92
N TYR A 208 7.56 13.22 -7.93
CA TYR A 208 6.77 13.44 -6.74
C TYR A 208 7.34 14.58 -5.87
N LEU A 209 8.67 14.64 -5.72
CA LEU A 209 9.34 15.73 -5.01
C LEU A 209 9.17 17.07 -5.73
N ASP A 210 9.20 17.07 -7.06
CA ASP A 210 8.94 18.27 -7.87
C ASP A 210 7.49 18.76 -7.71
N LEU A 211 6.51 17.85 -7.62
CA LEU A 211 5.14 18.22 -7.27
C LEU A 211 5.08 18.87 -5.88
N TYR A 212 5.72 18.28 -4.87
CA TYR A 212 5.77 18.86 -3.53
C TYR A 212 6.40 20.27 -3.53
N ARG A 213 7.51 20.47 -4.25
CA ARG A 213 8.18 21.77 -4.38
C ARG A 213 7.31 22.81 -5.10
N SER A 214 6.55 22.40 -6.11
CA SER A 214 5.56 23.28 -6.76
C SER A 214 4.52 23.76 -5.74
N HIS A 215 3.96 22.84 -4.95
CA HIS A 215 3.01 23.15 -3.88
C HIS A 215 3.61 24.06 -2.79
N GLN A 216 4.91 23.92 -2.50
CA GLN A 216 5.67 24.81 -1.61
C GLN A 216 5.80 26.23 -2.17
N GLN A 217 6.25 26.37 -3.43
CA GLN A 217 6.43 27.67 -4.09
C GLN A 217 5.11 28.45 -4.14
N GLN A 218 4.00 27.76 -4.41
CA GLN A 218 2.66 28.35 -4.51
C GLN A 218 1.97 28.52 -3.14
N ARG A 219 2.55 28.00 -2.05
CA ARG A 219 1.95 27.97 -0.71
C ARG A 219 0.52 27.42 -0.71
N SER A 220 0.30 26.34 -1.44
CA SER A 220 -1.00 25.66 -1.54
C SER A 220 -1.57 25.28 -0.17
N SER A 221 -2.89 25.09 -0.07
CA SER A 221 -3.53 24.61 1.17
C SER A 221 -2.95 23.27 1.63
N LEU A 222 -2.75 22.33 0.70
CA LEU A 222 -2.15 21.03 0.99
C LEU A 222 -0.72 21.16 1.56
N TYR A 223 0.09 22.07 1.02
CA TYR A 223 1.41 22.34 1.58
C TYR A 223 1.31 22.90 3.01
N GLN A 224 0.41 23.86 3.25
CA GLN A 224 0.21 24.43 4.59
C GLN A 224 -0.25 23.37 5.61
N GLU A 225 -1.10 22.43 5.19
CA GLU A 225 -1.53 21.31 6.03
C GLU A 225 -0.38 20.35 6.35
N VAL A 226 0.52 20.08 5.41
CA VAL A 226 1.74 19.30 5.67
C VAL A 226 2.65 20.03 6.66
N GLN A 227 2.84 21.34 6.52
CA GLN A 227 3.66 22.13 7.45
C GLN A 227 3.07 22.14 8.86
N GLU A 228 1.74 22.27 8.97
CA GLU A 228 1.03 22.15 10.24
C GLU A 228 1.20 20.74 10.85
N ALA A 229 1.16 19.69 10.03
CA ALA A 229 1.40 18.31 10.46
C ALA A 229 2.84 18.11 10.98
N CYS A 230 3.84 18.67 10.30
CA CYS A 230 5.22 18.69 10.77
C CYS A 230 5.33 19.44 12.10
N ALA A 231 4.72 20.62 12.24
CA ALA A 231 4.74 21.38 13.49
C ALA A 231 4.13 20.59 14.67
N ILE A 232 3.04 19.84 14.44
CA ILE A 232 2.45 18.96 15.47
C ILE A 232 3.42 17.83 15.84
N ILE A 233 4.12 17.25 14.85
CA ILE A 233 5.15 16.25 15.11
C ILE A 233 6.26 16.87 15.94
N GLU A 234 6.76 18.06 15.57
CA GLU A 234 7.81 18.77 16.28
C GLU A 234 7.46 19.10 17.74
N GLU A 235 6.21 19.52 18.00
CA GLU A 235 5.70 19.77 19.34
C GLU A 235 5.74 18.50 20.22
N VAL A 236 5.63 17.33 19.61
CA VAL A 236 5.65 16.02 20.28
C VAL A 236 7.04 15.36 20.20
N PHE A 237 7.92 15.81 19.30
CA PHE A 237 9.16 15.14 18.90
C PHE A 237 10.22 16.14 18.41
N ILE A 238 11.46 16.07 18.91
CA ILE A 238 12.55 16.91 18.38
C ILE A 238 13.22 16.23 17.19
N GLU A 239 12.99 16.76 15.98
CA GLU A 239 13.53 16.22 14.72
C GLU A 239 15.07 16.18 14.64
N GLU A 240 15.58 15.21 13.88
CA GLU A 240 16.99 14.75 13.94
C GLU A 240 17.94 15.52 13.01
N SER A 241 17.45 16.07 11.89
CA SER A 241 18.19 16.88 10.90
C SER A 241 17.24 17.41 9.80
N GLY A 242 17.65 18.46 9.06
CA GLY A 242 16.82 19.01 7.97
C GLY A 242 16.53 18.04 6.80
N THR A 243 17.36 17.02 6.58
CA THR A 243 17.09 15.98 5.57
C THR A 243 15.98 15.02 6.04
N THR A 244 15.91 14.73 7.33
CA THR A 244 14.83 13.93 7.92
C THR A 244 13.48 14.68 7.81
N GLU A 245 13.50 15.99 8.03
CA GLU A 245 12.34 16.88 7.92
C GLU A 245 11.77 16.90 6.49
N GLU A 246 12.62 17.09 5.47
CA GLU A 246 12.18 17.09 4.06
C GLU A 246 11.59 15.72 3.64
N LEU A 247 12.21 14.61 4.07
CA LEU A 247 11.69 13.26 3.80
C LEU A 247 10.36 13.00 4.50
N LEU A 248 10.21 13.46 5.74
CA LEU A 248 8.97 13.34 6.49
C LEU A 248 7.86 14.15 5.84
N ALA A 249 8.12 15.42 5.52
CA ALA A 249 7.16 16.29 4.85
C ALA A 249 6.74 15.70 3.50
N ALA A 250 7.69 15.18 2.72
CA ALA A 250 7.39 14.49 1.46
C ALA A 250 6.49 13.27 1.67
N LYS A 251 6.70 12.46 2.72
CA LYS A 251 5.83 11.30 3.01
C LYS A 251 4.45 11.69 3.54
N LEU A 252 4.35 12.75 4.33
CA LEU A 252 3.07 13.30 4.78
C LEU A 252 2.27 13.89 3.61
N PHE A 253 2.94 14.56 2.69
CA PHE A 253 2.33 15.05 1.46
C PHE A 253 1.67 13.90 0.67
N ASP A 254 2.24 12.68 0.67
CA ASP A 254 1.75 11.54 -0.13
C ASP A 254 0.47 10.99 0.49
N LEU A 255 0.52 10.85 1.81
CA LEU A 255 -0.62 10.47 2.63
C LEU A 255 -1.78 11.45 2.43
N PHE A 256 -1.52 12.75 2.55
CA PHE A 256 -2.56 13.78 2.48
C PHE A 256 -3.12 13.89 1.06
N LEU A 257 -2.26 13.88 0.05
CA LEU A 257 -2.66 13.82 -1.36
C LEU A 257 -3.59 12.62 -1.60
N GLY A 258 -3.25 11.45 -1.07
CA GLY A 258 -4.10 10.26 -1.13
C GLY A 258 -5.46 10.43 -0.44
N VAL A 259 -5.49 11.04 0.75
CA VAL A 259 -6.74 11.31 1.47
C VAL A 259 -7.63 12.28 0.68
N TYR A 260 -7.05 13.31 0.07
CA TYR A 260 -7.77 14.23 -0.83
C TYR A 260 -8.35 13.53 -2.06
N GLN A 261 -7.68 12.48 -2.55
CA GLN A 261 -8.17 11.60 -3.63
C GLN A 261 -9.21 10.58 -3.16
N GLY A 262 -9.63 10.62 -1.89
CA GLY A 262 -10.56 9.66 -1.31
C GLY A 262 -9.96 8.27 -1.07
N LEU A 263 -8.63 8.14 -1.12
CA LEU A 263 -7.97 6.87 -0.87
C LEU A 263 -8.01 6.56 0.64
N PRO A 264 -8.44 5.34 1.03
CA PRO A 264 -8.45 4.95 2.42
C PRO A 264 -7.02 4.80 2.94
N LEU A 265 -6.80 5.17 4.20
CA LEU A 265 -5.50 5.04 4.88
C LEU A 265 -4.97 3.60 4.86
N THR A 266 -5.86 2.61 4.80
CA THR A 266 -5.51 1.19 4.64
C THR A 266 -4.60 0.92 3.41
N LEU A 267 -4.66 1.72 2.34
CA LEU A 267 -3.76 1.58 1.19
C LEU A 267 -2.29 1.87 1.53
N PHE A 268 -2.07 2.81 2.43
CA PHE A 268 -0.73 3.18 2.91
C PHE A 268 -0.23 2.19 3.98
N ASN A 269 -1.10 1.29 4.44
CA ASN A 269 -0.89 0.40 5.58
C ASN A 269 -0.98 -1.08 5.17
N LEU A 270 -0.27 -1.51 4.13
CA LEU A 270 -0.45 -2.86 3.56
C LEU A 270 -0.05 -4.02 4.50
N LYS A 271 0.65 -3.74 5.61
CA LYS A 271 1.10 -4.73 6.62
C LYS A 271 0.26 -4.74 7.91
N TRP A 272 -0.93 -4.15 7.91
CA TRP A 272 -1.72 -3.84 9.12
C TRP A 272 -2.11 -5.04 10.02
N ARG A 273 -1.96 -6.29 9.59
CA ARG A 273 -2.35 -7.47 10.37
C ARG A 273 -1.15 -8.13 11.04
N GLY A 274 -0.64 -7.53 12.10
CA GLY A 274 0.33 -8.19 12.99
C GLY A 274 1.10 -7.26 13.91
N ASP A 275 1.16 -5.98 13.56
CA ASP A 275 2.09 -5.05 14.17
C ASP A 275 1.44 -4.20 15.26
N THR A 276 2.00 -4.26 16.47
CA THR A 276 1.65 -3.34 17.55
C THR A 276 2.07 -1.92 17.18
N VAL A 277 1.17 -0.96 17.37
CA VAL A 277 1.43 0.48 17.21
C VAL A 277 1.68 1.06 18.60
N SER A 278 2.78 1.80 18.76
CA SER A 278 3.13 2.50 20.01
C SER A 278 2.10 3.60 20.32
N ASP A 279 1.81 3.81 21.61
CA ASP A 279 0.85 4.83 22.08
C ASP A 279 1.20 6.25 21.59
N HIS A 280 2.49 6.52 21.34
CA HIS A 280 2.98 7.79 20.79
C HIS A 280 2.31 8.14 19.46
N PHE A 281 2.17 7.17 18.55
CA PHE A 281 1.52 7.42 17.26
C PHE A 281 0.02 7.68 17.41
N PHE A 282 -0.62 7.14 18.44
CA PHE A 282 -2.02 7.48 18.76
C PHE A 282 -2.16 8.91 19.29
N ILE A 283 -1.18 9.42 20.03
CA ILE A 283 -1.16 10.82 20.48
C ILE A 283 -1.05 11.76 19.28
N ILE A 284 -0.07 11.53 18.40
CA ILE A 284 0.11 12.33 17.18
C ILE A 284 -1.14 12.24 16.30
N ALA A 285 -1.70 11.05 16.08
CA ALA A 285 -2.91 10.88 15.29
C ALA A 285 -4.12 11.63 15.88
N LYS A 286 -4.26 11.70 17.21
CA LYS A 286 -5.31 12.50 17.87
C LYS A 286 -5.11 13.99 17.61
N GLU A 287 -3.88 14.49 17.73
CA GLU A 287 -3.57 15.90 17.47
C GLU A 287 -3.76 16.27 16.00
N PHE A 288 -3.36 15.39 15.08
CA PHE A 288 -3.63 15.53 13.64
C PHE A 288 -5.12 15.70 13.40
N LYS A 289 -5.96 14.79 13.91
CA LYS A 289 -7.42 14.89 13.76
C LYS A 289 -8.01 16.14 14.40
N ARG A 290 -7.40 16.68 15.44
CA ARG A 290 -7.85 17.90 16.13
C ARG A 290 -7.55 19.16 15.34
N ARG A 291 -6.36 19.25 14.73
CA ARG A 291 -5.86 20.47 14.05
C ARG A 291 -6.04 20.45 12.53
N LEU A 292 -6.23 19.28 11.92
CA LEU A 292 -6.38 19.09 10.48
C LEU A 292 -7.79 18.53 10.15
N PRO A 293 -8.78 19.39 9.86
CA PRO A 293 -10.19 18.99 9.74
C PRO A 293 -10.45 17.95 8.63
N PHE A 294 -9.66 17.93 7.56
CA PHE A 294 -9.82 16.97 6.47
C PHE A 294 -9.59 15.51 6.92
N LEU A 295 -8.89 15.29 8.04
CA LEU A 295 -8.66 13.97 8.64
C LEU A 295 -9.77 13.52 9.60
N THR A 296 -10.83 14.32 9.80
CA THR A 296 -11.88 14.01 10.79
C THR A 296 -12.53 12.64 10.57
N ASN A 297 -12.71 12.24 9.31
CA ASN A 297 -13.35 10.98 8.93
C ASN A 297 -12.38 9.78 8.91
N CYS A 298 -11.08 10.00 9.06
CA CYS A 298 -10.09 8.92 9.13
C CYS A 298 -10.20 8.16 10.45
N GLN A 299 -10.07 6.82 10.44
CA GLN A 299 -10.03 6.08 11.70
C GLN A 299 -8.70 6.37 12.43
N LEU A 300 -8.77 6.48 13.77
CA LEU A 300 -7.62 6.90 14.57
C LEU A 300 -6.49 5.86 14.54
N ASP A 301 -6.84 4.59 14.60
CA ASP A 301 -5.93 3.45 14.52
C ASP A 301 -5.28 3.31 13.14
N GLU A 302 -6.05 3.55 12.06
CA GLU A 302 -5.51 3.63 10.69
C GLU A 302 -4.48 4.75 10.54
N LEU A 303 -4.78 5.93 11.09
CA LEU A 303 -3.90 7.09 11.02
C LEU A 303 -2.64 6.87 11.85
N ALA A 304 -2.76 6.34 13.07
CA ALA A 304 -1.62 6.01 13.92
C ALA A 304 -0.70 4.97 13.26
N PHE A 305 -1.28 3.97 12.57
CA PHE A 305 -0.49 2.99 11.83
C PHE A 305 0.22 3.62 10.63
N ALA A 306 -0.45 4.48 9.86
CA ALA A 306 0.16 5.18 8.73
C ALA A 306 1.35 6.04 9.17
N LEU A 307 1.21 6.75 10.30
CA LEU A 307 2.29 7.53 10.88
C LEU A 307 3.47 6.63 11.28
N LYS A 308 3.22 5.47 11.92
CA LYS A 308 4.28 4.51 12.24
C LYS A 308 5.07 4.09 11.00
N GLU A 309 4.38 3.74 9.91
CA GLU A 309 5.04 3.29 8.68
C GLU A 309 5.83 4.42 8.01
N ILE A 310 5.30 5.65 8.02
CA ILE A 310 6.02 6.83 7.53
C ILE A 310 7.31 7.02 8.33
N PHE A 311 7.24 7.04 9.66
CA PHE A 311 8.42 7.20 10.51
C PHE A 311 9.43 6.08 10.32
N SER A 312 8.98 4.83 10.21
CA SER A 312 9.85 3.69 9.95
C SER A 312 10.56 3.80 8.60
N SER A 313 9.84 4.21 7.55
CA SER A 313 10.40 4.43 6.22
C SER A 313 11.39 5.58 6.19
N VAL A 314 11.07 6.71 6.82
CA VAL A 314 11.94 7.89 6.90
C VAL A 314 13.21 7.53 7.66
N HIS A 315 13.09 6.87 8.81
CA HIS A 315 14.22 6.39 9.60
C HIS A 315 15.17 5.49 8.79
N SER A 316 14.61 4.49 8.10
CA SER A 316 15.41 3.58 7.25
C SER A 316 16.11 4.32 6.11
N ALA A 317 15.45 5.30 5.49
CA ALA A 317 16.03 6.11 4.43
C ALA A 317 17.14 7.03 4.96
N SER A 318 16.90 7.72 6.07
CA SER A 318 17.89 8.59 6.73
C SER A 318 19.14 7.82 7.14
N LEU A 319 19.01 6.61 7.68
CA LEU A 319 20.16 5.75 7.99
C LEU A 319 20.98 5.38 6.76
N THR A 320 20.33 5.19 5.62
CA THR A 320 21.00 4.83 4.35
C THR A 320 21.71 6.04 3.73
N LEU A 321 21.10 7.22 3.86
CA LEU A 321 21.60 8.47 3.28
C LEU A 321 22.63 9.18 4.18
N THR A 322 22.78 8.76 5.44
CA THR A 322 23.72 9.37 6.39
C THR A 322 24.95 8.48 6.57
N PRO A 323 26.12 8.83 5.99
CA PRO A 323 27.32 7.99 6.03
C PRO A 323 28.09 8.06 7.37
N ASN A 324 27.67 8.91 8.31
CA ASN A 324 28.39 9.11 9.58
C ASN A 324 27.80 8.26 10.72
N LEU A 325 28.61 7.33 11.23
CA LEU A 325 28.30 6.43 12.34
C LEU A 325 27.70 7.14 13.56
N LYS A 326 28.17 8.35 13.92
CA LYS A 326 27.67 9.09 15.09
C LYS A 326 26.23 9.56 14.87
N SER A 327 25.92 10.03 13.67
CA SER A 327 24.57 10.45 13.30
C SER A 327 23.63 9.24 13.18
N SER A 328 24.10 8.15 12.56
CA SER A 328 23.33 6.91 12.43
C SER A 328 22.99 6.28 13.80
N LEU A 329 23.93 6.30 14.76
CA LEU A 329 23.70 5.81 16.12
C LEU A 329 22.67 6.68 16.87
N LEU A 330 22.75 8.00 16.76
CA LEU A 330 21.78 8.91 17.37
C LEU A 330 20.36 8.69 16.81
N ILE A 331 20.26 8.54 15.49
CA ILE A 331 19.01 8.23 14.77
C ILE A 331 18.44 6.88 15.27
N GLN A 332 19.31 5.87 15.45
CA GLN A 332 18.90 4.55 15.94
C GLN A 332 18.46 4.54 17.41
N GLU A 333 19.21 5.19 18.31
CA GLU A 333 18.89 5.29 19.74
C GLU A 333 17.55 5.98 19.97
N ARG A 334 17.29 7.08 19.24
CA ARG A 334 16.02 7.79 19.31
C ARG A 334 14.88 6.94 18.74
N TYR A 335 15.00 6.39 17.52
CA TYR A 335 13.99 5.47 16.95
C TYR A 335 13.64 4.28 17.87
N GLN A 336 14.65 3.70 18.53
CA GLN A 336 14.46 2.64 19.51
C GLN A 336 13.73 3.11 20.76
N ALA A 337 14.02 4.32 21.26
CA ALA A 337 13.27 4.92 22.36
C ALA A 337 11.77 5.04 22.02
N TYR A 338 11.39 5.34 20.78
CA TYR A 338 9.97 5.40 20.36
C TYR A 338 9.25 4.05 20.32
N ASN A 339 9.99 3.00 19.97
CA ASN A 339 9.45 1.63 19.95
C ASN A 339 9.41 0.98 21.33
N THR A 340 10.19 1.48 22.30
CA THR A 340 10.38 0.86 23.62
C THR A 340 9.91 1.70 24.79
N SER A 341 9.52 2.97 24.60
CA SER A 341 9.11 3.82 25.72
C SER A 341 7.87 3.23 26.42
N PRO A 342 7.91 3.05 27.75
CA PRO A 342 6.82 2.44 28.49
C PRO A 342 5.55 3.31 28.44
N ARG A 343 4.40 2.62 28.52
CA ARG A 343 3.09 3.20 28.82
C ARG A 343 3.24 4.28 29.89
N GLY A 344 3.03 5.53 29.52
CA GLY A 344 2.96 6.65 30.47
C GLY A 344 1.77 6.44 31.40
N ASN A 345 2.03 6.61 32.70
CA ASN A 345 1.07 6.54 33.82
C ASN A 345 -0.13 7.46 33.67
#